data_AF-A0A961XIN0-F1
#
_entry.id   AF-A0A961XIN0-F1
#
_cell.length_a   1.000
_cell.length_b   1.000
_cell.length_c   1.000
_cell.angle_alpha   90.00
_cell.angle_beta   90.00
_cell.angle_gamma   90.00
#
_symmetry.space_group_name_H-M   'P 1'
#
loop_
_entity.id
_entity.type
_entity.pdbx_description
1 polymer ?
#
loop_
_entity_poly.entity_id
_entity_poly.type
_entity_poly.pdbx_seq_one_letter_code
_entity_poly.pdbx_strand_id
1 'polypeptide(L)'
;FGDFLSARAGPFVTRMLDGFNKDAFNYLLSLRLTPVFPFWVVNIVPALLNMRFGPYLAATFLGIIPGTLAYSYIGSGLDSIIVAQELANPGCAAAGTCSIDPSSLVTRQIILAMVGLAVISILPVLYKKFRAKAANT
;
A
#
# COMPACT_ATOMS: atom_id res chain seq x y z
N PHE A 1 -1.25 0.48 -31.55
CA PHE A 1 -0.34 -0.12 -30.55
C PHE A 1 -0.98 -1.22 -29.71
N GLY A 2 -2.31 -1.24 -29.47
CA GLY A 2 -2.98 -2.34 -28.76
C GLY A 2 -2.98 -3.68 -29.53
N ASP A 3 -3.13 -3.64 -30.85
CA ASP A 3 -3.25 -4.86 -31.67
C ASP A 3 -1.99 -5.74 -31.70
N PHE A 4 -0.82 -5.13 -31.53
CA PHE A 4 0.47 -5.86 -31.51
C PHE A 4 0.70 -6.60 -30.19
N LEU A 5 0.14 -6.10 -29.08
CA LEU A 5 0.17 -6.78 -27.79
C LEU A 5 -0.86 -7.91 -27.76
N SER A 6 -2.04 -7.72 -28.34
CA SER A 6 -3.07 -8.76 -28.48
C SER A 6 -2.55 -9.99 -29.22
N ALA A 7 -1.70 -9.81 -30.23
CA ALA A 7 -1.11 -10.90 -31.02
C ALA A 7 -0.07 -11.76 -30.26
N ARG A 8 0.48 -11.26 -29.15
CA ARG A 8 1.45 -11.98 -28.28
C ARG A 8 0.98 -12.12 -26.83
N ALA A 9 -0.26 -11.73 -26.55
CA ALA A 9 -0.85 -11.73 -25.23
C ALA A 9 -1.17 -13.16 -24.78
N GLY A 10 -0.48 -13.63 -23.74
CA GLY A 10 -0.88 -14.86 -23.04
C GLY A 10 -2.25 -14.72 -22.36
N PRO A 11 -2.86 -15.83 -21.88
CA PRO A 11 -4.21 -15.85 -21.31
C PRO A 11 -4.42 -14.87 -20.15
N PHE A 12 -3.35 -14.52 -19.44
CA PHE A 12 -3.36 -13.51 -18.38
C PHE A 12 -3.63 -12.09 -18.92
N VAL A 13 -2.98 -11.71 -20.02
CA VAL A 13 -3.12 -10.38 -20.62
C VAL A 13 -4.52 -10.21 -21.22
N THR A 14 -5.09 -11.26 -21.81
CA THR A 14 -6.46 -11.26 -22.33
C THR A 14 -7.49 -11.06 -21.22
N ARG A 15 -7.33 -11.71 -20.06
CA ARG A 15 -8.18 -11.47 -18.88
C ARG A 15 -8.04 -10.04 -18.34
N MET A 16 -6.83 -9.48 -18.42
CA MET A 16 -6.57 -8.11 -18.01
C MET A 16 -7.31 -7.11 -18.90
N LEU A 17 -7.20 -7.28 -20.23
CA LEU A 17 -7.91 -6.50 -21.24
C LEU A 17 -9.42 -6.54 -21.03
N ASP A 18 -9.99 -7.72 -20.78
CA ASP A 18 -11.43 -7.89 -20.63
C ASP A 18 -11.98 -7.20 -19.35
N GLY A 19 -11.23 -7.29 -18.25
CA GLY A 19 -11.54 -6.57 -17.02
C GLY A 19 -11.42 -5.05 -17.17
N PHE A 20 -10.43 -4.58 -17.92
CA PHE A 20 -10.20 -3.16 -18.17
C PHE A 20 -11.23 -2.54 -19.12
N ASN A 21 -11.67 -3.29 -20.14
CA ASN A 21 -12.71 -2.86 -21.07
C ASN A 21 -14.08 -2.73 -20.41
N LYS A 22 -14.37 -3.53 -19.38
CA LYS A 22 -15.60 -3.40 -18.59
C LYS A 22 -15.59 -2.16 -17.71
N ASP A 23 -14.52 -1.97 -16.92
CA ASP A 23 -14.40 -0.82 -16.02
C ASP A 23 -12.95 -0.54 -15.63
N ALA A 24 -12.25 0.21 -16.47
CA ALA A 24 -10.84 0.56 -16.30
C ALA A 24 -10.54 1.20 -14.92
N PHE A 25 -11.47 2.00 -14.39
CA PHE A 25 -11.29 2.68 -13.10
C PHE A 25 -11.30 1.69 -11.95
N ASN A 26 -12.38 0.90 -11.84
CA ASN A 26 -12.54 -0.07 -10.76
C ASN A 26 -11.49 -1.19 -10.83
N TYR A 27 -11.09 -1.57 -12.04
CA TYR A 27 -10.03 -2.54 -12.26
C TYR A 27 -8.68 -2.04 -11.73
N LEU A 28 -8.27 -0.83 -12.12
CA LEU A 28 -7.00 -0.25 -11.68
C LEU A 28 -6.98 0.04 -10.17
N LEU A 29 -8.11 0.50 -9.61
CA LEU A 29 -8.26 0.72 -8.17
C LEU A 29 -8.09 -0.60 -7.39
N SER A 30 -8.72 -1.68 -7.86
CA SER A 30 -8.60 -3.00 -7.25
C SER A 30 -7.17 -3.54 -7.32
N LEU A 31 -6.48 -3.30 -8.44
CA LEU A 31 -5.08 -3.68 -8.63
C LEU A 31 -4.15 -2.96 -7.65
N ARG A 32 -4.43 -1.70 -7.33
CA ARG A 32 -3.66 -0.89 -6.37
C ARG A 32 -3.94 -1.23 -4.92
N LEU A 33 -5.18 -1.58 -4.59
CA LEU A 33 -5.55 -2.01 -3.24
C LEU A 33 -5.07 -3.43 -2.91
N THR A 34 -4.78 -4.24 -3.93
CA THR A 34 -4.34 -5.63 -3.77
C THR A 34 -2.82 -5.72 -3.87
N PRO A 35 -2.08 -6.01 -2.78
CA PRO A 35 -0.61 -6.00 -2.77
C PRO A 35 0.04 -7.21 -3.46
N VAL A 36 -0.74 -8.00 -4.20
CA VAL A 36 -0.28 -9.24 -4.85
C VAL A 36 0.51 -8.95 -6.13
N PHE A 37 0.34 -7.76 -6.72
CA PHE A 37 0.97 -7.41 -7.99
C PHE A 37 2.22 -6.54 -7.79
N PRO A 38 3.29 -6.76 -8.58
CA PRO A 38 4.47 -5.90 -8.56
C PRO A 38 4.13 -4.47 -8.97
N PHE A 39 4.74 -3.49 -8.30
CA PHE A 39 4.45 -2.07 -8.51
C PHE A 39 4.64 -1.64 -9.98
N TRP A 40 5.68 -2.15 -10.64
CA TRP A 40 5.96 -1.84 -12.05
C TRP A 40 4.83 -2.31 -12.99
N VAL A 41 4.23 -3.47 -12.72
CA VAL A 41 3.12 -4.01 -13.53
C VAL A 41 1.91 -3.08 -13.45
N VAL A 42 1.53 -2.69 -12.23
CA VAL A 42 0.35 -1.86 -11.99
C VAL A 42 0.47 -0.47 -12.63
N ASN A 43 1.70 0.03 -12.84
CA ASN A 43 1.94 1.32 -13.49
C ASN A 43 2.00 1.23 -15.02
N ILE A 44 2.48 0.12 -15.59
CA ILE A 44 2.60 -0.05 -17.05
C ILE A 44 1.25 -0.42 -17.69
N VAL A 45 0.44 -1.24 -17.02
CA VAL A 45 -0.86 -1.72 -17.52
C VAL A 45 -1.79 -0.61 -18.03
N PRO A 46 -2.07 0.46 -17.27
CA PRO A 46 -2.95 1.53 -17.76
C PRO A 46 -2.40 2.26 -18.99
N ALA A 47 -1.07 2.32 -19.17
CA ALA A 47 -0.43 2.88 -20.37
C ALA A 47 -0.58 1.94 -21.58
N LEU A 48 -0.41 0.63 -21.39
CA LEU A 48 -0.62 -0.37 -22.46
C LEU A 48 -2.09 -0.43 -22.92
N LEU A 49 -3.02 -0.12 -22.04
CA LEU A 49 -4.46 -0.21 -22.27
C LEU A 49 -5.10 1.14 -22.66
N ASN A 50 -4.30 2.18 -22.92
CA ASN A 50 -4.78 3.53 -23.30
C ASN A 50 -5.88 4.08 -22.36
N MET A 51 -5.66 3.97 -21.04
CA MET A 51 -6.60 4.51 -20.07
C MET A 51 -6.72 6.04 -20.17
N ARG A 52 -7.93 6.58 -20.06
CA ARG A 52 -8.14 8.03 -19.95
C ARG A 52 -7.48 8.56 -18.68
N PHE A 53 -6.82 9.73 -18.80
CA PHE A 53 -6.02 10.32 -17.72
C PHE A 53 -6.84 10.62 -16.44
N GLY A 54 -8.06 11.14 -16.56
CA GLY A 54 -8.90 11.47 -15.40
C GLY A 54 -9.20 10.26 -14.50
N PRO A 55 -9.77 9.17 -15.04
CA PRO A 55 -9.97 7.92 -14.29
C PRO A 55 -8.67 7.35 -13.71
N TYR A 56 -7.57 7.39 -14.49
CA TYR A 56 -6.26 6.95 -14.00
C TYR A 56 -5.82 7.75 -12.77
N LEU A 57 -5.92 9.08 -12.83
CA LEU A 57 -5.52 9.98 -11.76
C LEU A 57 -6.35 9.74 -10.49
N ALA A 58 -7.68 9.68 -10.62
CA ALA A 58 -8.58 9.43 -9.50
C ALA A 58 -8.34 8.06 -8.83
N ALA A 59 -8.16 6.99 -9.62
CA ALA A 59 -7.83 5.67 -9.10
C ALA A 59 -6.45 5.65 -8.41
N THR A 60 -5.53 6.53 -8.83
CA THR A 60 -4.19 6.67 -8.23
C THR A 60 -4.28 7.30 -6.85
N PHE A 61 -4.94 8.45 -6.77
CA PHE A 61 -5.12 9.14 -5.49
C PHE A 61 -5.85 8.27 -4.49
N LEU A 62 -6.97 7.63 -4.87
CA LEU A 62 -7.73 6.79 -3.95
C LEU A 62 -6.98 5.51 -3.53
N GLY A 63 -6.14 4.96 -4.41
CA GLY A 63 -5.33 3.78 -4.09
C GLY A 63 -4.10 4.09 -3.22
N ILE A 64 -3.48 5.26 -3.41
CA ILE A 64 -2.20 5.60 -2.78
C ILE A 64 -2.37 6.41 -1.48
N ILE A 65 -3.28 7.38 -1.42
CA ILE A 65 -3.46 8.27 -0.26
C ILE A 65 -3.57 7.49 1.07
N PRO A 66 -4.42 6.44 1.19
CA PRO A 66 -4.54 5.71 2.45
C PRO A 66 -3.22 5.06 2.90
N GLY A 67 -2.46 4.51 1.94
CA GLY A 67 -1.15 3.92 2.21
C GLY A 67 -0.12 4.96 2.62
N THR A 68 -0.09 6.11 1.94
CA THR A 68 0.81 7.22 2.29
C THR A 68 0.51 7.80 3.67
N LEU A 69 -0.77 7.95 4.03
CA LEU A 69 -1.16 8.38 5.37
C LEU A 69 -0.71 7.40 6.45
N ALA A 70 -0.87 6.09 6.21
CA ALA A 70 -0.38 5.07 7.14
C ALA A 70 1.15 5.13 7.30
N TYR A 71 1.89 5.26 6.20
CA TYR A 71 3.36 5.40 6.24
C TYR A 71 3.81 6.68 6.95
N SER A 72 3.15 7.81 6.67
CA SER A 72 3.45 9.10 7.31
C SER A 72 3.21 9.05 8.81
N TYR A 73 2.15 8.36 9.25
CA TYR A 73 1.85 8.18 10.67
C TYR A 73 2.91 7.34 11.39
N ILE A 74 3.39 6.28 10.74
CA ILE A 74 4.53 5.49 11.26
C ILE A 74 5.78 6.37 11.35
N GLY A 75 6.05 7.17 10.32
CA GLY A 75 7.16 8.13 10.31
C GLY A 75 7.10 9.13 11.46
N SER A 76 5.92 9.69 11.78
CA SER A 76 5.77 10.58 12.93
C SER A 76 6.01 9.89 14.28
N GLY A 77 5.81 8.57 14.36
CA GLY A 77 6.13 7.80 15.56
C GLY A 77 7.62 7.67 15.82
N LEU A 78 8.45 7.70 14.75
CA LEU A 78 9.91 7.59 14.88
C LEU A 78 10.53 8.77 15.63
N ASP A 79 9.94 9.96 15.53
CA ASP A 79 10.41 11.17 16.21
C ASP A 79 10.41 10.98 17.74
N SER A 80 9.37 10.35 18.28
CA SER A 80 9.28 10.03 19.71
C SER A 80 10.38 9.06 20.19
N ILE A 81 10.85 8.17 19.31
CA ILE A 81 11.92 7.21 19.60
C ILE A 81 13.26 7.93 19.63
N ILE A 82 13.49 8.85 18.68
CA ILE A 82 14.71 9.66 18.61
C ILE A 82 14.83 10.53 19.86
N VAL A 83 13.76 11.20 20.28
CA VAL A 83 13.73 12.01 21.51
C VAL A 83 13.97 11.14 22.75
N ALA A 84 13.36 9.96 22.84
CA ALA A 84 13.61 9.04 23.96
C ALA A 84 15.06 8.55 24.04
N GLN A 85 15.72 8.35 22.89
CA GLN A 85 17.14 7.98 22.82
C GLN A 85 18.06 9.15 23.17
N GLU A 86 17.73 10.36 22.74
CA GLU A 86 18.48 11.58 23.11
C GLU A 86 18.38 11.85 24.62
N LEU A 87 17.23 11.58 25.25
CA LEU A 87 17.07 11.67 26.71
C LEU A 87 17.90 10.61 27.45
N ALA A 88 18.08 9.43 26.87
CA ALA A 88 18.88 8.35 27.45
C ALA A 88 20.39 8.58 27.24
N ASN A 89 20.78 9.15 26.08
CA ASN A 89 22.15 9.46 25.69
C ASN A 89 22.23 10.87 25.07
N PRO A 90 22.40 11.92 25.89
CA PRO A 90 22.42 13.31 25.43
C PRO A 90 23.58 13.55 24.44
N GLY A 91 23.28 14.19 23.31
CA GLY A 91 24.22 14.51 22.24
C GLY A 91 24.33 13.45 21.14
N CYS A 92 23.64 12.32 21.23
CA CYS A 92 23.75 11.25 20.23
C CYS A 92 23.18 11.67 18.87
N ALA A 93 22.10 12.47 18.86
CA ALA A 93 21.48 12.93 17.62
C ALA A 93 22.38 13.90 16.85
N ALA A 94 23.10 14.77 17.57
CA ALA A 94 24.06 15.71 16.99
C ALA A 94 25.35 15.02 16.53
N ALA A 95 25.78 13.98 17.23
CA ALA A 95 26.97 13.21 16.89
C ALA A 95 26.74 12.10 15.84
N GLY A 96 25.47 11.79 15.50
CA GLY A 96 25.11 10.68 14.61
C GLY A 96 25.45 9.30 15.20
N THR A 97 25.74 9.22 16.49
CA THR A 97 26.17 8.00 17.19
C THR A 97 25.05 7.30 17.93
N CYS A 98 23.79 7.72 17.75
CA CYS A 98 22.65 7.00 18.32
C CYS A 98 22.63 5.55 17.81
N SER A 99 22.97 4.60 18.68
CA SER A 99 22.86 3.18 18.41
C SER A 99 21.39 2.79 18.48
N ILE A 100 20.72 2.79 17.33
CA ILE A 100 19.38 2.21 17.21
C ILE A 100 19.54 0.68 17.24
N ASP A 101 19.59 0.13 18.45
CA ASP A 101 19.61 -1.32 18.64
C ASP A 101 18.20 -1.90 18.34
N PRO A 102 18.07 -2.91 17.46
CA PRO A 102 16.78 -3.55 17.16
C PRO A 102 16.04 -4.09 18.39
N SER A 103 16.76 -4.37 19.47
CA SER A 103 16.24 -4.86 20.74
C SER A 103 15.73 -3.75 21.67
N SER A 104 16.24 -2.51 21.56
CA SER A 104 15.71 -1.34 22.29
C SER A 104 14.52 -0.70 21.57
N LEU A 105 14.34 -1.01 20.27
CA LEU A 105 13.13 -0.72 19.49
C LEU A 105 11.91 -1.55 19.94
N VAL A 106 12.10 -2.59 20.76
CA VAL A 106 11.04 -3.44 21.32
C VAL A 106 10.54 -2.86 22.65
N THR A 107 10.30 -1.54 22.69
CA THR A 107 9.64 -0.91 23.84
C THR A 107 8.15 -1.27 23.81
N ARG A 108 7.55 -1.53 24.98
CA ARG A 108 6.13 -1.94 25.11
C ARG A 108 5.16 -1.02 24.35
N GLN A 109 5.49 0.26 24.20
CA GLN A 109 4.71 1.26 23.44
C GLN A 109 4.78 1.06 21.91
N ILE A 110 5.94 0.72 21.35
CA ILE A 110 6.10 0.46 19.90
C ILE A 110 5.38 -0.85 19.53
N ILE A 111 5.47 -1.87 20.39
CA ILE A 111 4.73 -3.13 20.21
C ILE A 111 3.22 -2.86 20.21
N LEU A 112 2.72 -2.05 21.15
CA LEU A 112 1.30 -1.68 21.19
C LEU A 112 0.88 -0.89 19.94
N ALA A 113 1.70 0.05 19.47
CA ALA A 113 1.43 0.81 18.26
C ALA A 113 1.45 -0.07 16.99
N MET A 114 2.40 -0.99 16.87
CA MET A 114 2.48 -1.94 15.75
C MET A 114 1.34 -2.95 15.75
N VAL A 115 0.97 -3.48 16.92
CA VAL A 115 -0.19 -4.36 17.07
C VAL A 115 -1.47 -3.60 16.74
N GLY A 116 -1.61 -2.36 17.20
CA GLY A 116 -2.74 -1.49 16.85
C GLY A 116 -2.84 -1.25 15.34
N LEU A 117 -1.75 -0.90 14.68
CA LEU A 117 -1.68 -0.74 13.23
C LEU A 117 -1.99 -2.04 12.47
N ALA A 118 -1.46 -3.18 12.92
CA ALA A 118 -1.75 -4.48 12.34
C ALA A 118 -3.25 -4.82 12.47
N VAL A 119 -3.86 -4.58 13.63
CA VAL A 119 -5.30 -4.76 13.85
C VAL A 119 -6.11 -3.84 12.94
N ILE A 120 -5.77 -2.55 12.87
CA ILE A 120 -6.47 -1.57 12.03
C ILE A 120 -6.32 -1.89 10.54
N SER A 121 -5.16 -2.41 10.10
CA SER A 121 -4.91 -2.83 8.72
C SER A 121 -5.70 -4.11 8.35
N ILE A 122 -5.84 -5.03 9.31
CA ILE A 122 -6.60 -6.28 9.14
C ILE A 122 -8.12 -6.06 9.25
N LEU A 123 -8.56 -5.04 9.99
CA LEU A 123 -9.96 -4.69 10.21
C LEU A 123 -10.77 -4.53 8.90
N PRO A 124 -10.34 -3.77 7.87
CA PRO A 124 -11.07 -3.65 6.62
C PRO A 124 -11.09 -4.95 5.81
N VAL A 125 -10.07 -5.80 5.95
CA VAL A 125 -10.00 -7.12 5.28
C VAL A 125 -11.00 -8.10 5.90
N LEU A 126 -11.03 -8.17 7.24
CA LEU A 126 -12.00 -8.98 7.97
C LEU A 126 -13.43 -8.49 7.72
N TYR A 127 -13.66 -7.18 7.77
CA TYR A 127 -14.97 -6.59 7.49
C TYR A 127 -15.49 -6.96 6.09
N LYS A 128 -14.65 -6.86 5.06
CA LYS A 128 -15.00 -7.31 3.69
C LYS A 128 -15.28 -8.81 3.65
N LYS A 129 -14.47 -9.64 4.32
CA LYS A 129 -14.64 -11.10 4.33
C LYS A 129 -15.95 -11.52 5.02
N PHE A 130 -16.31 -10.87 6.12
CA PHE A 130 -17.57 -11.16 6.82
C PHE A 130 -18.80 -10.65 6.05
N ARG A 131 -18.75 -9.47 5.41
CA ARG A 131 -19.83 -9.03 4.52
C ARG A 131 -20.01 -9.93 3.30
N ALA A 132 -18.92 -10.39 2.69
CA ALA A 132 -18.98 -11.31 1.55
C ALA A 132 -19.58 -12.68 1.93
N LYS A 133 -19.31 -13.15 3.16
CA LYS A 133 -19.89 -14.39 3.68
C LYS A 133 -21.38 -14.25 4.03
N ALA A 134 -21.78 -13.10 4.58
CA ALA A 134 -23.18 -12.79 4.91
C ALA A 134 -24.07 -12.50 3.69
N ALA A 135 -23.50 -12.15 2.53
CA ALA A 135 -24.24 -11.96 1.28
C ALA A 135 -24.43 -13.26 0.47
N ASN A 136 -23.76 -14.36 0.88
CA ASN A 136 -23.78 -15.68 0.22
C ASN A 136 -24.50 -16.76 1.07
N THR A 137 -25.22 -16.35 2.12
CA THR A 137 -26.15 -17.20 2.90
C THR A 137 -27.54 -16.60 2.78
#